data_AF-A0A7Y3P699-F1
#
_entry.id   AF-A0A7Y3P699-F1
#
_cell.length_a   1.000
_cell.length_b   1.000
_cell.length_c   1.000
_cell.angle_alpha   90.00
_cell.angle_beta   90.00
_cell.angle_gamma   90.00
#
_symmetry.space_group_name_H-M   'P 1'
#
loop_
_entity.id
_entity.type
_entity.pdbx_description
1 polymer ?
#
loop_
_entity_poly.entity_id
_entity_poly.type
_entity_poly.pdbx_seq_one_letter_code
_entity_poly.pdbx_strand_id
1 'polypeptide(L)'
;MRKVEGFNAKLAVTLTRGVGTMAMAYLFCLIALTSLPAILDQTGWFPKGTFPHFLVSPSLILVVAWIAQTFLQLVLLSVIMVGQSVQSAASDARATKTFEDTQIIVDRLDTTTAGGIKEILDRLAELEARLPPLAP
;
A
#
# COMPACT_ATOMS: atom_id res chain seq x y z
N MET A 1 -14.52 17.62 -7.79
CA MET A 1 -14.69 16.31 -8.43
C MET A 1 -14.05 15.18 -7.60
N ARG A 2 -14.49 14.95 -6.34
CA ARG A 2 -13.71 14.18 -5.34
C ARG A 2 -14.40 12.92 -4.76
N LYS A 3 -15.57 12.53 -5.29
CA LYS A 3 -16.35 11.39 -4.78
C LYS A 3 -16.00 10.05 -5.44
N VAL A 4 -15.51 10.09 -6.68
CA VAL A 4 -15.15 8.87 -7.45
C VAL A 4 -13.84 8.26 -6.93
N GLU A 5 -12.91 9.09 -6.46
CA GLU A 5 -11.69 8.63 -5.79
C GLU A 5 -12.01 7.85 -4.53
N GLY A 6 -12.98 8.26 -3.69
CA GLY A 6 -13.22 7.61 -2.41
C GLY A 6 -13.71 6.15 -2.50
N PHE A 7 -14.65 5.84 -3.40
CA PHE A 7 -15.18 4.48 -3.53
C PHE A 7 -14.24 3.59 -4.35
N ASN A 8 -13.77 4.07 -5.50
CA ASN A 8 -12.88 3.30 -6.37
C ASN A 8 -11.51 3.08 -5.71
N ALA A 9 -10.99 4.05 -4.95
CA ALA A 9 -9.77 3.85 -4.14
C ALA A 9 -9.96 2.79 -3.07
N LYS A 10 -11.09 2.81 -2.34
CA LYS A 10 -11.37 1.82 -1.30
C LYS A 10 -11.49 0.43 -1.90
N LEU A 11 -12.17 0.30 -3.03
CA LEU A 11 -12.28 -0.96 -3.77
C LEU A 11 -10.92 -1.43 -4.27
N ALA A 12 -10.15 -0.54 -4.92
CA ALA A 12 -8.81 -0.86 -5.40
C ALA A 12 -7.89 -1.30 -4.26
N VAL A 13 -7.81 -0.54 -3.16
CA VAL A 13 -6.95 -0.88 -2.01
C VAL A 13 -7.38 -2.19 -1.35
N THR A 14 -8.68 -2.44 -1.22
CA THR A 14 -9.20 -3.70 -0.66
C THR A 14 -8.89 -4.88 -1.56
N LEU A 15 -9.07 -4.71 -2.88
CA LEU A 15 -8.80 -5.73 -3.87
C LEU A 15 -7.28 -6.00 -3.99
N THR A 16 -6.43 -4.98 -4.01
CA THR A 16 -4.96 -5.12 -3.99
C THR A 16 -4.49 -5.84 -2.73
N ARG A 17 -5.06 -5.50 -1.57
CA ARG A 17 -4.74 -6.19 -0.31
C ARG A 17 -5.16 -7.66 -0.34
N GLY A 18 -6.32 -7.97 -0.91
CA GLY A 18 -6.79 -9.34 -1.07
C GLY A 18 -5.94 -10.16 -2.04
N VAL A 19 -5.69 -9.62 -3.25
CA VAL A 19 -4.90 -10.26 -4.31
C VAL A 19 -3.42 -10.36 -3.94
N GLY A 20 -2.89 -9.41 -3.18
CA GLY A 20 -1.52 -9.40 -2.67
C GLY A 20 -1.26 -10.34 -1.49
N THR A 21 -2.23 -11.14 -1.07
CA THR A 21 -2.04 -12.13 0.01
C THR A 21 -1.41 -13.43 -0.50
N MET A 22 -0.61 -14.10 0.33
CA MET A 22 -0.10 -15.46 0.06
C MET A 22 -1.23 -16.47 -0.20
N ALA A 23 -2.42 -16.27 0.39
CA ALA A 23 -3.58 -17.11 0.17
C ALA A 23 -4.05 -17.11 -1.30
N MET A 24 -4.00 -15.96 -1.98
CA MET A 24 -4.32 -15.88 -3.41
C MET A 24 -3.25 -16.54 -4.28
N ALA A 25 -1.98 -16.49 -3.86
CA ALA A 25 -0.93 -17.25 -4.54
C ALA A 25 -1.21 -18.76 -4.49
N TYR A 26 -1.66 -19.29 -3.35
CA TYR A 26 -2.08 -20.69 -3.26
C TYR A 26 -3.31 -20.99 -4.11
N LEU A 27 -4.31 -20.11 -4.14
CA LEU A 27 -5.49 -20.27 -4.98
C LEU A 27 -5.12 -20.34 -6.47
N PHE A 28 -4.31 -19.41 -6.96
CA PHE A 28 -3.87 -19.39 -8.35
C PHE A 28 -2.94 -20.55 -8.68
N CYS A 29 -2.11 -20.98 -7.73
CA CYS A 29 -1.28 -22.18 -7.89
C CYS A 29 -2.15 -23.43 -8.06
N LEU A 30 -3.19 -23.59 -7.25
CA LEU A 30 -4.14 -24.70 -7.38
C LEU A 30 -4.90 -24.67 -8.71
N ILE A 31 -5.35 -23.49 -9.13
CA ILE A 31 -6.02 -23.32 -10.43
C ILE A 31 -5.05 -23.62 -11.58
N ALA A 32 -3.79 -23.17 -11.52
CA ALA A 32 -2.78 -23.47 -12.53
C ALA A 32 -2.40 -24.96 -12.56
N LEU A 33 -2.40 -25.65 -11.42
CA LEU A 33 -2.21 -27.09 -11.35
C LEU A 33 -3.31 -27.87 -12.09
N THR A 34 -4.51 -27.30 -12.26
CA THR A 34 -5.57 -27.95 -13.05
C THR A 34 -5.30 -27.95 -14.57
N SER A 35 -4.48 -27.03 -15.09
CA SER A 35 -4.14 -26.99 -16.54
C SER A 35 -2.91 -27.82 -16.91
N LEU A 36 -2.06 -28.15 -15.93
CA LEU A 36 -0.83 -28.92 -16.12
C LEU A 36 -1.06 -30.37 -16.63
N PRO A 37 -2.04 -31.15 -16.14
CA PRO A 37 -2.36 -32.48 -16.67
C PRO A 37 -2.64 -32.48 -18.18
N ALA A 38 -3.32 -31.46 -18.67
CA ALA A 38 -3.69 -31.38 -20.08
C ALA A 38 -2.50 -31.08 -21.00
N ILE A 39 -1.56 -30.25 -20.53
CA ILE A 39 -0.32 -29.95 -21.24
C ILE A 39 0.58 -31.18 -21.28
N LEU A 40 0.62 -31.96 -20.19
CA LEU A 40 1.38 -33.20 -20.11
C LEU A 40 0.83 -34.28 -21.07
N ASP A 41 -0.49 -34.39 -21.20
CA ASP A 41 -1.12 -35.28 -22.17
C ASP A 41 -0.87 -34.84 -23.63
N GLN A 42 -0.85 -33.53 -23.90
CA GLN A 42 -0.50 -33.00 -25.23
C GLN A 42 0.97 -33.18 -25.59
N THR A 43 1.88 -33.05 -24.62
CA THR A 43 3.34 -33.14 -24.86
C THR A 43 3.84 -34.57 -24.99
N GLY A 44 2.98 -35.57 -24.77
CA GLY A 44 3.30 -36.99 -25.01
C GLY A 44 4.28 -37.60 -23.99
N TRP A 45 4.54 -36.90 -22.88
CA TRP A 45 5.43 -37.35 -21.82
C TRP A 45 4.83 -38.49 -20.99
N PHE A 46 3.49 -38.61 -20.94
CA PHE A 46 2.76 -39.68 -20.24
C PHE A 46 1.81 -40.44 -21.18
N PRO A 47 1.48 -41.72 -20.88
CA PRO A 47 0.49 -42.48 -21.65
C PRO A 47 -0.89 -41.81 -21.62
N LYS A 48 -1.55 -41.74 -22.79
CA LYS A 48 -2.91 -41.20 -22.92
C LYS A 48 -3.87 -41.97 -22.00
N GLY A 49 -4.51 -41.26 -21.06
CA GLY A 49 -5.41 -41.84 -20.06
C GLY A 49 -4.86 -41.84 -18.62
N THR A 50 -3.68 -41.25 -18.39
CA THR A 50 -3.13 -41.08 -17.03
C THR A 50 -3.97 -40.11 -16.19
N PHE A 51 -4.66 -39.16 -16.84
CA PHE A 51 -5.44 -38.13 -16.17
C PHE A 51 -6.93 -38.19 -16.55
N PRO A 52 -7.85 -37.85 -15.61
CA PRO A 52 -9.28 -37.92 -15.85
C PRO A 52 -9.75 -36.87 -16.89
N HIS A 53 -10.63 -37.28 -17.80
CA HIS A 53 -11.05 -36.51 -19.00
C HIS A 53 -11.51 -35.07 -18.72
N PHE A 54 -12.07 -34.79 -17.55
CA PHE A 54 -12.51 -33.43 -17.19
C PHE A 54 -11.36 -32.43 -17.02
N LEU A 55 -10.13 -32.88 -16.66
CA LEU A 55 -8.95 -32.03 -16.52
C LEU A 55 -8.21 -31.81 -17.85
N VAL A 56 -8.42 -32.68 -18.83
CA VAL A 56 -7.73 -32.67 -20.13
C VAL A 56 -8.53 -31.93 -21.22
N SER A 57 -9.71 -31.40 -20.84
CA SER A 57 -10.64 -30.78 -21.78
C SER A 57 -10.08 -29.45 -22.32
N PRO A 58 -9.89 -29.31 -23.65
CA PRO A 58 -9.29 -28.11 -24.25
C PRO A 58 -10.04 -26.81 -23.91
N SER A 59 -11.36 -26.88 -23.77
CA SER A 59 -12.22 -25.75 -23.42
C SER A 59 -11.91 -25.21 -22.02
N LEU A 60 -11.68 -26.09 -21.03
CA LEU A 60 -11.38 -25.68 -19.65
C LEU A 60 -10.03 -24.96 -19.59
N ILE A 61 -9.02 -25.48 -20.30
CA ILE A 61 -7.69 -24.87 -20.37
C ILE A 61 -7.77 -23.47 -20.98
N LEU A 62 -8.50 -23.31 -22.10
CA LEU A 62 -8.66 -22.02 -22.77
C LEU A 62 -9.30 -20.98 -21.84
N VAL A 63 -10.32 -21.40 -21.07
CA VAL A 63 -10.97 -20.51 -20.09
C VAL A 63 -10.01 -20.14 -18.96
N VAL A 64 -9.31 -21.12 -18.37
CA VAL A 64 -8.34 -20.88 -17.29
C VAL A 64 -7.19 -19.98 -17.77
N ALA A 65 -6.66 -20.24 -18.97
CA ALA A 65 -5.60 -19.44 -19.56
C ALA A 65 -6.04 -18.00 -19.84
N TRP A 66 -7.25 -17.80 -20.39
CA TRP A 66 -7.81 -16.46 -20.62
C TRP A 66 -8.04 -15.68 -19.32
N ILE A 67 -8.54 -16.36 -18.27
CA ILE A 67 -8.72 -15.77 -16.95
C ILE A 67 -7.36 -15.35 -16.37
N ALA A 68 -6.39 -16.25 -16.33
CA ALA A 68 -5.09 -16.00 -15.72
C ALA A 68 -4.24 -14.97 -16.48
N GLN A 69 -4.27 -15.02 -17.81
CA GLN A 69 -3.41 -14.19 -18.65
C GLN A 69 -4.08 -12.84 -18.92
N THR A 70 -5.13 -12.79 -19.74
CA THR A 70 -5.69 -11.52 -20.20
C THR A 70 -6.54 -10.81 -19.15
N PHE A 71 -7.41 -11.53 -18.45
CA PHE A 71 -8.34 -10.91 -17.51
C PHE A 71 -7.63 -10.44 -16.24
N LEU A 72 -6.93 -11.36 -15.56
CA LEU A 72 -6.19 -11.04 -14.34
C LEU A 72 -5.17 -9.94 -14.59
N GLN A 73 -4.37 -10.01 -15.67
CA GLN A 73 -3.32 -9.03 -15.94
C GLN A 73 -3.88 -7.60 -16.12
N LEU A 74 -4.95 -7.44 -16.92
CA LEU A 74 -5.56 -6.12 -17.13
C LEU A 74 -6.16 -5.57 -15.84
N VAL A 75 -6.80 -6.43 -15.04
CA VAL A 75 -7.38 -6.05 -13.74
C VAL A 75 -6.28 -5.69 -12.74
N LEU A 76 -5.24 -6.52 -12.60
CA LEU A 76 -4.10 -6.29 -11.72
C LEU A 76 -3.41 -4.97 -12.05
N LEU A 77 -3.14 -4.69 -13.33
CA LEU A 77 -2.52 -3.44 -13.74
C LEU A 77 -3.36 -2.22 -13.35
N SER A 78 -4.68 -2.27 -13.62
CA SER A 78 -5.62 -1.19 -13.30
C SER A 78 -5.73 -0.95 -11.78
N VAL A 79 -5.83 -2.03 -11.01
CA VAL A 79 -5.95 -2.01 -9.55
C VAL A 79 -4.67 -1.51 -8.89
N ILE A 80 -3.50 -1.90 -9.40
CA ILE A 80 -2.20 -1.40 -8.93
C ILE A 80 -2.06 0.10 -9.20
N MET A 81 -2.41 0.57 -10.40
CA MET A 81 -2.33 1.98 -10.77
C MET A 81 -3.16 2.87 -9.83
N VAL A 82 -4.39 2.45 -9.52
CA VAL A 82 -5.23 3.15 -8.53
C VAL A 82 -4.65 2.99 -7.11
N GLY A 83 -4.12 1.83 -6.75
CA GLY A 83 -3.46 1.63 -5.46
C GLY A 83 -2.28 2.57 -5.24
N GLN A 84 -1.48 2.82 -6.28
CA GLN A 84 -0.35 3.74 -6.24
C GLN A 84 -0.79 5.21 -6.14
N SER A 85 -1.81 5.63 -6.89
CA SER A 85 -2.32 7.02 -6.81
C SER A 85 -2.96 7.33 -5.44
N VAL A 86 -3.57 6.33 -4.81
CA VAL A 86 -4.14 6.48 -3.46
C VAL A 86 -3.05 6.55 -2.40
N GLN A 87 -1.99 5.74 -2.54
CA GLN A 87 -0.84 5.80 -1.65
C GLN A 87 -0.07 7.12 -1.79
N SER A 88 0.08 7.65 -3.01
CA SER A 88 0.72 8.96 -3.21
C SER A 88 -0.08 10.09 -2.58
N ALA A 89 -1.41 10.13 -2.80
CA ALA A 89 -2.27 11.13 -2.18
C ALA A 89 -2.26 11.05 -0.63
N ALA A 90 -2.21 9.84 -0.06
CA ALA A 90 -2.08 9.65 1.38
C ALA A 90 -0.69 10.06 1.90
N SER A 91 0.37 9.83 1.13
CA SER A 91 1.75 10.27 1.44
C SER A 91 1.84 11.79 1.44
N ASP A 92 1.28 12.46 0.43
CA ASP A 92 1.25 13.91 0.33
C ASP A 92 0.49 14.53 1.51
N ALA A 93 -0.67 13.97 1.87
CA ALA A 93 -1.44 14.43 3.03
C ALA A 93 -0.66 14.28 4.35
N ARG A 94 0.14 13.22 4.50
CA ARG A 94 1.02 13.05 5.67
C ARG A 94 2.17 14.04 5.63
N ALA A 95 2.79 14.26 4.47
CA ALA A 95 3.87 15.23 4.31
C ALA A 95 3.41 16.66 4.66
N THR A 96 2.21 17.07 4.24
CA THR A 96 1.64 18.36 4.62
C THR A 96 1.46 18.48 6.14
N LYS A 97 0.89 17.48 6.79
CA LYS A 97 0.73 17.49 8.26
C LYS A 97 2.06 17.52 9.00
N THR A 98 3.03 16.70 8.59
CA THR A 98 4.37 16.72 9.18
C THR A 98 5.03 18.08 9.00
N PHE A 99 4.84 18.72 7.84
CA PHE A 99 5.36 20.07 7.58
C PHE A 99 4.71 21.11 8.51
N GLU A 100 3.38 21.08 8.66
CA GLU A 100 2.63 21.94 9.59
C GLU A 100 3.07 21.73 11.05
N ASP A 101 3.18 20.47 11.50
CA ASP A 101 3.63 20.13 12.85
C ASP A 101 5.08 20.62 13.09
N THR A 102 5.95 20.48 12.09
CA THR A 102 7.33 20.96 12.17
C THR A 102 7.38 22.48 12.27
N GLN A 103 6.55 23.20 11.51
CA GLN A 103 6.43 24.67 11.62
C GLN A 103 6.01 25.09 13.02
N ILE A 104 5.01 24.42 13.62
CA ILE A 104 4.57 24.71 14.99
C ILE A 104 5.71 24.44 15.99
N ILE A 105 6.42 23.33 15.86
CA ILE A 105 7.55 23.01 16.74
C ILE A 105 8.64 24.07 16.63
N VAL A 106 9.02 24.45 15.40
CA VAL A 106 10.04 25.49 15.16
C VAL A 106 9.58 26.82 15.76
N ASP A 107 8.33 27.23 15.54
CA ASP A 107 7.79 28.47 16.07
C ASP A 107 7.75 28.51 17.61
N ARG A 108 7.47 27.37 18.24
CA ARG A 108 7.51 27.21 19.71
C ARG A 108 8.94 27.19 20.26
N LEU A 109 9.91 26.72 19.48
CA LEU A 109 11.33 26.69 19.85
C LEU A 109 12.06 28.01 19.55
N ASP A 110 11.51 28.86 18.69
CA ASP A 110 12.12 30.12 18.34
C ASP A 110 12.09 31.09 19.54
N THR A 111 13.25 31.69 19.82
CA THR A 111 13.44 32.69 20.88
C THR A 111 12.95 34.09 20.48
N THR A 112 12.57 34.28 19.21
CA THR A 112 12.08 35.56 18.69
C THR A 112 10.55 35.64 18.61
N THR A 113 9.84 34.51 18.53
CA THR A 113 8.37 34.45 18.50
C THR A 113 7.75 34.56 19.90
N ALA A 114 6.62 35.26 20.01
CA ALA A 114 5.89 35.49 21.27
C ALA A 114 5.24 34.20 21.80
N GLY A 115 5.77 33.66 22.90
CA GLY A 115 5.17 32.56 23.69
C GLY A 115 5.95 31.23 23.70
N GLY A 116 7.11 31.15 23.03
CA GLY A 116 8.01 29.99 23.02
C GLY A 116 9.08 30.02 24.12
N ILE A 117 10.29 29.50 23.83
CA ILE A 117 11.47 29.53 24.73
C ILE A 117 11.76 30.93 25.28
N LYS A 118 11.39 31.98 24.53
CA LYS A 118 11.44 33.37 24.98
C LYS A 118 10.75 33.59 26.33
N GLU A 119 9.59 33.00 26.56
CA GLU A 119 8.86 33.16 27.82
C GLU A 119 9.61 32.52 28.99
N ILE A 120 10.30 31.40 28.75
CA ILE A 120 11.15 30.75 29.75
C ILE A 120 12.41 31.59 29.99
N LEU A 121 13.02 32.16 28.95
CA LEU A 121 14.17 33.07 29.05
C LEU A 121 13.83 34.35 29.82
N ASP A 122 12.68 34.96 29.54
CA ASP A 122 12.21 36.16 30.23
C ASP A 122 11.96 35.89 31.72
N ARG A 123 11.37 34.73 32.05
CA ARG A 123 11.20 34.27 33.45
C ARG A 123 12.53 33.99 34.16
N LEU A 124 13.51 33.44 33.45
CA LEU A 124 14.86 33.22 33.98
C LEU A 124 15.58 34.53 34.27
N ALA A 125 15.48 35.53 33.38
CA ALA A 125 16.06 36.86 33.60
C ALA A 125 15.43 37.59 34.79
N GLU A 126 14.11 37.45 34.99
CA GLU A 126 13.41 38.00 36.16
C GLU A 126 13.88 37.35 37.48
N LEU A 127 14.14 36.05 37.46
CA LEU A 127 14.71 35.31 38.60
C LEU A 127 16.15 35.75 38.90
N GLU A 128 17.00 35.87 37.88
CA GLU A 128 18.38 36.34 38.03
C GLU A 128 18.44 37.75 38.63
N ALA A 129 17.55 38.65 38.22
CA ALA A 129 17.45 40.00 38.78
C ALA A 129 17.02 40.03 40.26
N ARG A 130 16.37 38.96 40.74
CA ARG A 130 15.91 38.80 42.13
C ARG A 130 16.93 38.11 43.04
N LEU A 131 17.95 37.47 42.48
CA LEU A 131 18.99 36.84 43.29
C LEU A 131 20.02 37.88 43.76
N PRO A 132 20.48 37.82 45.03
CA PRO A 132 21.63 38.61 45.46
C PRO A 132 22.86 38.21 44.64
N PRO A 133 23.80 39.14 44.38
CA PRO A 133 24.98 38.85 43.56
C PRO A 133 25.72 37.65 44.15
N LEU A 134 25.99 36.65 43.31
CA LEU A 134 26.86 35.53 43.65
C LEU A 134 28.19 36.11 44.12
N ALA A 135 28.43 36.00 45.42
CA ALA A 135 29.69 36.42 46.03
C ALA A 135 30.84 35.66 45.35
N PRO A 136 31.99 36.31 45.11
CA PRO A 136 33.14 35.70 44.46
C PRO A 136 33.71 34.51 45.22
#